data_AF-A0A645DNW6-F1
#
_entry.id   AF-A0A645DNW6-F1
#
_cell.length_a   1.000
_cell.length_b   1.000
_cell.length_c   1.000
_cell.angle_alpha   90.00
_cell.angle_beta   90.00
_cell.angle_gamma   90.00
#
_symmetry.space_group_name_H-M   'P 1'
#
loop_
_entity.id
_entity.type
_entity.pdbx_description
1 polymer ?
#
loop_
_entity_poly.entity_id
_entity_poly.type
_entity_poly.pdbx_seq_one_letter_code
_entity_poly.pdbx_strand_id
1 'polypeptide(L)'
;MCKDPLLQYGTQALQDCEAGMPSDALQQVVLANVVTTGYVSCLVAEEYNGAVAHSLFYGLTILPDFEKKYLHGDVVAYGILVQLALDQNESELVLLRDFLSSIGIPTCLADIGTLYEEGVLAPVLAETPTMPDMRHLPYEVPQQMLWQAIGTVEELKSHK
;
A
#
# COMPACT_ATOMS: atom_id res chain seq x y z
N MET A 1 1.86 2.70 -15.76
CA MET A 1 1.85 1.33 -16.32
C MET A 1 0.95 0.40 -15.53
N CYS A 2 1.19 0.14 -14.24
CA CYS A 2 0.29 -0.72 -13.45
C CYS A 2 -0.94 0.01 -12.89
N LYS A 3 -0.81 1.30 -12.52
CA LYS A 3 -1.88 2.07 -11.87
C LYS A 3 -3.14 2.22 -12.73
N ASP A 4 -2.99 2.72 -13.95
CA ASP A 4 -4.13 3.13 -14.76
C ASP A 4 -5.07 1.97 -15.12
N PRO A 5 -4.57 0.78 -15.52
CA PRO A 5 -5.44 -0.38 -15.70
C PRO A 5 -6.19 -0.79 -14.42
N LEU A 6 -5.56 -0.68 -13.25
CA LEU A 6 -6.22 -1.01 -11.98
C LEU A 6 -7.34 -0.02 -11.66
N LEU A 7 -7.11 1.28 -11.83
CA LEU A 7 -8.15 2.30 -11.64
C LEU A 7 -9.29 2.17 -12.65
N GLN A 8 -8.98 1.82 -13.90
CA GLN A 8 -9.96 1.72 -14.97
C GLN A 8 -10.81 0.45 -14.88
N TYR A 9 -10.20 -0.70 -14.57
CA TYR A 9 -10.83 -2.01 -14.67
C TYR A 9 -11.05 -2.69 -13.31
N GLY A 10 -10.45 -2.21 -12.22
CA GLY A 10 -10.40 -2.90 -10.93
C GLY A 10 -11.76 -3.27 -10.35
N THR A 11 -12.70 -2.32 -10.31
CA THR A 11 -14.04 -2.58 -9.77
C THR A 11 -14.79 -3.63 -10.58
N GLN A 12 -14.77 -3.53 -11.91
CA GLN A 12 -15.44 -4.50 -12.79
C GLN A 12 -14.75 -5.86 -12.72
N ALA A 13 -13.42 -5.88 -12.73
CA ALA A 13 -12.63 -7.10 -12.62
C ALA A 13 -12.92 -7.87 -11.33
N LEU A 14 -13.09 -7.17 -10.21
CA LEU A 14 -13.45 -7.80 -8.94
C LEU A 14 -14.83 -8.45 -9.02
N GLN A 15 -15.84 -7.72 -9.52
CA GLN A 15 -17.20 -8.24 -9.72
C GLN A 15 -17.23 -9.45 -10.66
N ASP A 16 -16.48 -9.38 -11.75
CA ASP A 16 -16.40 -10.46 -12.74
C ASP A 16 -15.69 -11.69 -12.16
N CYS A 17 -14.65 -11.48 -11.35
CA CYS A 17 -13.96 -12.55 -10.64
C CYS A 17 -14.89 -13.25 -9.64
N GLU A 18 -15.66 -12.49 -8.85
CA GLU A 18 -16.65 -13.04 -7.91
C GLU A 18 -17.75 -13.83 -8.63
N ALA A 19 -18.14 -13.39 -9.83
CA ALA A 19 -19.11 -14.06 -10.69
C ALA A 19 -18.52 -15.25 -11.48
N GLY A 20 -17.20 -15.50 -11.41
CA GLY A 20 -16.53 -16.54 -12.20
C GLY A 20 -16.52 -16.26 -13.71
N MET A 21 -16.59 -15.00 -14.12
CA MET A 21 -16.64 -14.56 -15.51
C MET A 21 -15.26 -14.08 -15.99
N PRO A 22 -14.64 -14.73 -17.00
CA PRO A 22 -13.34 -14.33 -17.53
C PRO A 22 -13.48 -13.17 -18.52
N SER A 23 -13.79 -11.98 -18.02
CA SER A 23 -13.97 -10.78 -18.84
C SER A 23 -12.65 -10.15 -19.27
N ASP A 24 -12.72 -9.24 -20.25
CA ASP A 24 -11.59 -8.41 -20.65
C ASP A 24 -11.08 -7.57 -19.47
N ALA A 25 -11.96 -7.05 -18.61
CA ALA A 25 -11.58 -6.27 -17.43
C ALA A 25 -10.75 -7.11 -16.45
N LEU A 26 -11.19 -8.34 -16.17
CA LEU A 26 -10.43 -9.28 -15.34
C LEU A 26 -9.07 -9.61 -15.97
N GLN A 27 -9.03 -9.84 -17.28
CA GLN A 27 -7.77 -10.07 -17.98
C GLN A 27 -6.81 -8.87 -17.85
N GLN A 28 -7.28 -7.63 -18.00
CA GLN A 28 -6.44 -6.45 -17.85
C GLN A 28 -5.85 -6.33 -16.44
N VAL A 29 -6.66 -6.58 -15.40
CA VAL A 29 -6.19 -6.54 -14.01
C VAL A 29 -5.20 -7.66 -13.72
N VAL A 30 -5.41 -8.87 -14.23
CA VAL A 30 -4.45 -9.98 -14.09
C VAL A 30 -3.13 -9.66 -14.78
N LEU A 31 -3.15 -9.06 -15.98
CA LEU A 31 -1.93 -8.62 -16.67
C LEU A 31 -1.19 -7.53 -15.89
N ALA A 32 -1.90 -6.60 -15.28
CA ALA A 32 -1.30 -5.58 -14.42
C ALA A 32 -0.67 -6.20 -13.17
N ASN A 33 -1.38 -7.09 -12.48
CA ASN A 33 -0.96 -7.68 -11.20
C ASN A 33 0.14 -8.73 -11.32
N VAL A 34 0.20 -9.47 -12.43
CA VAL A 34 1.10 -10.63 -12.57
C VAL A 34 2.19 -10.35 -13.61
N VAL A 35 1.81 -9.95 -14.81
CA VAL A 35 2.77 -9.82 -15.92
C VAL A 35 3.61 -8.56 -15.75
N THR A 36 2.98 -7.42 -15.48
CA THR A 36 3.70 -6.15 -15.38
C THR A 36 4.59 -6.09 -14.14
N THR A 37 4.10 -6.54 -12.99
CA THR A 37 4.90 -6.69 -11.76
C THR A 37 6.03 -7.70 -11.94
N GLY A 38 5.78 -8.81 -12.64
CA GLY A 38 6.81 -9.80 -13.00
C GLY A 38 7.93 -9.19 -13.85
N TYR A 39 7.58 -8.34 -14.83
CA TYR A 39 8.58 -7.61 -15.61
C TYR A 39 9.43 -6.68 -14.74
N VAL A 40 8.81 -5.92 -13.83
CA VAL A 40 9.55 -5.05 -12.91
C VAL A 40 10.50 -5.89 -12.06
N SER A 41 10.01 -6.97 -11.45
CA SER A 41 10.81 -7.85 -10.59
C SER A 41 12.00 -8.49 -11.32
N CYS A 42 11.87 -8.81 -12.61
CA CYS A 42 12.94 -9.46 -13.38
C CYS A 42 13.88 -8.49 -14.11
N LEU A 43 13.43 -7.29 -14.47
CA LEU A 43 14.18 -6.37 -15.33
C LEU A 43 14.75 -5.16 -14.59
N VAL A 44 14.25 -4.89 -13.38
CA VAL A 44 14.71 -3.80 -12.52
C VAL A 44 15.52 -4.41 -11.37
N ALA A 45 16.62 -3.74 -10.99
CA ALA A 45 17.42 -4.20 -9.86
C ALA A 45 16.59 -4.16 -8.57
N GLU A 46 16.78 -5.17 -7.71
CA GLU A 46 15.96 -5.41 -6.52
C GLU A 46 15.78 -4.17 -5.64
N GLU A 47 16.85 -3.38 -5.50
CA GLU A 47 16.91 -2.13 -4.73
C GLU A 47 16.03 -0.98 -5.25
N TYR A 48 15.38 -1.14 -6.42
CA TYR A 48 14.41 -0.19 -6.98
C TYR A 48 12.99 -0.77 -7.10
N ASN A 49 12.75 -1.99 -6.61
CA ASN A 49 11.43 -2.62 -6.67
C ASN A 49 10.49 -2.14 -5.56
N GLY A 50 11.05 -1.58 -4.48
CA GLY A 50 10.33 -1.12 -3.30
C GLY A 50 10.67 0.32 -2.93
N ALA A 51 9.92 0.84 -1.96
CA ALA A 51 10.10 2.15 -1.36
C ALA A 51 9.47 2.14 0.05
N VAL A 52 8.93 3.28 0.50
CA VAL A 52 8.34 3.42 1.84
C VAL A 52 7.17 2.45 2.06
N ALA A 53 6.33 2.21 1.05
CA ALA A 53 5.18 1.32 1.21
C ALA A 53 5.56 -0.12 1.63
N HIS A 54 6.57 -0.70 0.98
CA HIS A 54 7.07 -2.04 1.31
C HIS A 54 7.88 -2.04 2.61
N SER A 55 8.68 -0.99 2.85
CA SER A 55 9.40 -0.82 4.13
C SER A 55 8.46 -0.71 5.33
N LEU A 56 7.31 -0.06 5.15
CA LEU A 56 6.28 0.03 6.18
C LEU A 56 5.59 -1.32 6.39
N PHE A 57 5.33 -2.08 5.33
CA PHE A 57 4.87 -3.45 5.45
C PHE A 57 5.82 -4.26 6.35
N TYR A 58 7.13 -4.26 6.07
CA TYR A 58 8.10 -4.98 6.91
C TYR A 58 8.13 -4.50 8.37
N GLY A 59 7.96 -3.19 8.61
CA GLY A 59 7.83 -2.68 9.98
C GLY A 59 6.58 -3.20 10.68
N LEU A 60 5.44 -3.24 9.97
CA LEU A 60 4.16 -3.71 10.52
C LEU A 60 4.15 -5.21 10.83
N THR A 61 4.93 -6.02 10.10
CA THR A 61 5.00 -7.47 10.35
C THR A 61 5.70 -7.85 11.65
N ILE A 62 6.39 -6.90 12.30
CA ILE A 62 6.92 -7.06 13.68
C ILE A 62 5.78 -7.18 14.70
N LEU A 63 4.60 -6.63 14.41
CA LEU A 63 3.47 -6.70 15.32
C LEU A 63 2.98 -8.16 15.47
N PRO A 64 2.58 -8.58 16.69
CA PRO A 64 2.18 -9.96 16.94
C PRO A 64 1.06 -10.47 16.02
N ASP A 65 1.30 -11.63 15.40
CA ASP A 65 0.39 -12.33 14.47
C ASP A 65 -0.05 -11.52 13.24
N PHE A 66 0.67 -10.45 12.87
CA PHE A 66 0.26 -9.54 11.80
C PHE A 66 0.18 -10.24 10.43
N GLU A 67 1.26 -10.91 9.99
CA GLU A 67 1.31 -11.65 8.70
C GLU A 67 0.31 -12.81 8.62
N LYS A 68 -0.16 -13.34 9.75
CA LYS A 68 -1.15 -14.42 9.76
C LYS A 68 -2.57 -13.90 9.54
N LYS A 69 -2.81 -12.62 9.81
CA LYS A 69 -4.15 -12.01 9.81
C LYS A 69 -4.42 -11.18 8.56
N TYR A 70 -3.39 -10.53 8.02
CA TYR A 70 -3.54 -9.55 6.93
C TYR A 70 -2.79 -9.99 5.69
N LEU A 71 -3.42 -9.78 4.53
CA LEU A 71 -2.81 -10.08 3.24
C LEU A 71 -1.72 -9.06 2.93
N HIS A 72 -0.64 -9.51 2.28
CA HIS A 72 0.47 -8.64 1.88
C HIS A 72 -0.01 -7.43 1.05
N GLY A 73 -0.85 -7.67 0.04
CA GLY A 73 -1.38 -6.62 -0.85
C GLY A 73 -2.21 -5.57 -0.12
N ASP A 74 -2.99 -5.97 0.89
CA ASP A 74 -3.81 -5.05 1.69
C ASP A 74 -2.94 -4.07 2.49
N VAL A 75 -1.89 -4.60 3.11
CA VAL A 75 -0.99 -3.81 3.94
C VAL A 75 -0.10 -2.91 3.08
N VAL A 76 0.40 -3.42 1.95
CA VAL A 76 1.17 -2.61 0.99
C VAL A 76 0.29 -1.50 0.39
N ALA A 77 -1.00 -1.75 0.13
CA ALA A 77 -1.92 -0.72 -0.33
C ALA A 77 -2.08 0.43 0.68
N TYR A 78 -2.22 0.11 1.97
CA TYR A 78 -2.15 1.12 3.03
C TYR A 78 -0.79 1.85 3.03
N GLY A 79 0.31 1.13 2.88
CA GLY A 79 1.65 1.71 2.77
C GLY A 79 1.82 2.68 1.60
N ILE A 80 1.15 2.45 0.46
CA ILE A 80 1.13 3.38 -0.68
C ILE A 80 0.44 4.70 -0.30
N LEU A 81 -0.64 4.67 0.49
CA LEU A 81 -1.27 5.89 1.00
C LEU A 81 -0.30 6.68 1.89
N VAL A 82 0.40 6.00 2.80
CA VAL A 82 1.41 6.65 3.65
C VAL A 82 2.54 7.25 2.81
N GLN A 83 2.98 6.54 1.77
CA GLN A 83 4.00 7.06 0.86
C GLN A 83 3.53 8.29 0.10
N LEU A 84 2.30 8.32 -0.40
CA LEU A 84 1.74 9.51 -1.07
C LEU A 84 1.59 10.69 -0.12
N ALA A 85 1.27 10.44 1.15
CA ALA A 85 1.25 11.47 2.18
C ALA A 85 2.66 12.03 2.46
N LEU A 86 3.69 11.17 2.50
CA LEU A 86 5.10 11.59 2.59
C LEU A 86 5.52 12.46 1.40
N ASP A 87 5.15 12.03 0.19
CA ASP A 87 5.42 12.73 -1.06
C ASP A 87 4.59 14.02 -1.24
N GLN A 88 3.70 14.33 -0.28
CA GLN A 88 2.79 15.49 -0.31
C GLN A 88 1.89 15.50 -1.57
N ASN A 89 1.53 14.32 -2.08
CA ASN A 89 0.70 14.17 -3.27
C ASN A 89 -0.77 13.93 -2.88
N GLU A 90 -1.40 14.97 -2.32
CA GLU A 90 -2.77 14.89 -1.77
C GLU A 90 -3.81 14.45 -2.81
N SER A 91 -3.70 14.90 -4.06
CA SER A 91 -4.65 14.53 -5.11
C SER A 91 -4.63 13.04 -5.42
N GLU A 92 -3.43 12.45 -5.49
CA GLU A 92 -3.27 11.02 -5.78
C GLU A 92 -3.63 10.19 -4.54
N LEU A 93 -3.30 10.69 -3.34
CA LEU A 93 -3.66 10.09 -2.07
C LEU A 93 -5.18 9.89 -1.95
N VAL A 94 -5.96 10.95 -2.18
CA VAL A 94 -7.43 10.89 -2.12
C VAL A 94 -7.98 9.96 -3.21
N LEU A 95 -7.49 10.08 -4.44
CA LEU A 95 -7.91 9.24 -5.56
C LEU A 95 -7.71 7.74 -5.26
N LEU A 96 -6.50 7.35 -4.85
CA LEU A 96 -6.22 5.94 -4.56
C LEU A 96 -6.97 5.46 -3.34
N ARG A 97 -7.08 6.28 -2.29
CA ARG A 97 -7.83 5.91 -1.10
C ARG A 97 -9.29 5.60 -1.44
N ASP A 98 -9.95 6.47 -2.20
CA ASP A 98 -11.36 6.29 -2.57
C ASP A 98 -11.52 5.03 -3.43
N PHE A 99 -10.60 4.80 -4.37
CA PHE A 99 -10.59 3.57 -5.17
C PHE A 99 -10.43 2.32 -4.32
N LEU A 100 -9.39 2.25 -3.46
CA LEU A 100 -9.12 1.11 -2.58
C LEU A 100 -10.32 0.82 -1.67
N SER A 101 -10.91 1.87 -1.09
CA SER A 101 -12.10 1.75 -0.26
C SER A 101 -13.30 1.18 -1.03
N SER A 102 -13.48 1.59 -2.30
CA SER A 102 -14.57 1.11 -3.16
C SER A 102 -14.49 -0.38 -3.50
N ILE A 103 -13.30 -0.96 -3.47
CA ILE A 103 -13.04 -2.39 -3.74
C ILE A 103 -12.73 -3.18 -2.46
N GLY A 104 -12.97 -2.58 -1.28
CA GLY A 104 -12.87 -3.26 0.01
C GLY A 104 -11.44 -3.47 0.53
N ILE A 105 -10.44 -2.79 -0.04
CA ILE A 105 -9.06 -2.85 0.44
C ILE A 105 -8.88 -1.90 1.64
N PRO A 106 -8.17 -2.31 2.71
CA PRO A 106 -7.87 -1.49 3.87
C PRO A 106 -7.29 -0.11 3.53
N THR A 107 -7.79 0.94 4.19
CA THR A 107 -7.37 2.33 3.97
C THR A 107 -6.98 3.07 5.25
N CYS A 108 -7.06 2.41 6.40
CA CYS A 108 -6.59 2.94 7.69
C CYS A 108 -6.00 1.82 8.55
N LEU A 109 -5.25 2.18 9.58
CA LEU A 109 -4.62 1.25 10.53
C LEU A 109 -5.64 0.33 11.20
N ALA A 110 -6.85 0.82 11.48
CA ALA A 110 -7.91 0.02 12.10
C ALA A 110 -8.39 -1.12 11.18
N ASP A 111 -8.40 -0.92 9.86
CA ASP A 111 -8.77 -1.96 8.89
C ASP A 111 -7.74 -3.12 8.88
N ILE A 112 -6.48 -2.83 9.24
CA ILE A 112 -5.39 -3.81 9.43
C ILE A 112 -5.10 -4.10 10.91
N GLY A 113 -6.08 -3.86 11.79
CA GLY A 113 -6.06 -4.22 13.22
C GLY A 113 -4.92 -3.66 14.04
N THR A 114 -4.43 -2.48 13.70
CA THR A 114 -3.49 -1.72 14.51
C THR A 114 -4.06 -0.34 14.84
N LEU A 115 -3.39 0.39 15.73
CA LEU A 115 -3.84 1.68 16.24
C LEU A 115 -2.80 2.76 15.96
N TYR A 116 -3.27 3.97 15.67
CA TYR A 116 -2.41 5.15 15.58
C TYR A 116 -2.01 5.64 16.98
N GLU A 117 -1.15 4.86 17.63
CA GLU A 117 -0.68 5.11 18.98
C GLU A 117 0.85 4.95 19.05
N GLU A 118 1.52 5.89 19.71
CA GLU A 118 2.99 5.92 19.77
C GLU A 118 3.56 4.63 20.38
N GLY A 119 2.95 4.12 21.46
CA GLY A 119 3.38 2.87 22.09
C GLY A 119 3.21 1.62 21.20
N VAL A 120 2.28 1.65 20.24
CA VAL A 120 2.04 0.55 19.30
C VAL A 120 2.96 0.64 18.09
N LEU A 121 3.12 1.84 17.53
CA LEU A 121 3.87 2.05 16.30
C LEU A 121 5.35 2.33 16.51
N ALA A 122 5.83 2.64 17.73
CA ALA A 122 7.24 2.84 18.02
C ALA A 122 8.18 1.78 17.39
N PRO A 123 7.95 0.45 17.54
CA PRO A 123 8.79 -0.55 16.88
C PRO A 123 8.70 -0.51 15.35
N VAL A 124 7.51 -0.24 14.79
CA VAL A 124 7.28 -0.13 13.34
C VAL A 124 8.07 1.05 12.77
N LEU A 125 7.96 2.22 13.41
CA LEU A 125 8.65 3.45 13.01
C LEU A 125 10.16 3.31 13.14
N ALA A 126 10.64 2.53 14.11
CA ALA A 126 12.06 2.25 14.28
C ALA A 126 12.62 1.34 13.20
N GLU A 127 11.87 0.32 12.78
CA GLU A 127 12.31 -0.65 11.78
C GLU A 127 12.24 -0.10 10.36
N THR A 128 11.13 0.55 9.98
CA THR A 128 10.85 0.94 8.59
C THR A 128 12.00 1.67 7.89
N PRO A 129 12.67 2.68 8.50
CA PRO A 129 13.78 3.40 7.87
C PRO A 129 15.05 2.55 7.66
N THR A 130 15.16 1.39 8.32
CA THR A 130 16.33 0.50 8.24
C THR A 130 16.24 -0.50 7.08
N MET A 131 15.07 -0.61 6.46
CA MET A 131 14.80 -1.59 5.41
C MET A 131 15.56 -1.28 4.11
N PRO A 132 15.95 -2.31 3.32
CA PRO A 132 16.71 -2.13 2.09
C PRO A 132 16.06 -1.19 1.07
N ASP A 133 14.72 -1.22 0.98
CA ASP A 133 13.94 -0.41 0.03
C ASP A 133 14.02 1.10 0.29
N MET A 134 14.56 1.51 1.45
CA MET A 134 14.76 2.93 1.80
C MET A 134 16.05 3.52 1.22
N ARG A 135 16.98 2.68 0.73
CA ARG A 135 18.35 3.10 0.36
C ARG A 135 18.44 4.09 -0.80
N HIS A 136 17.51 4.01 -1.75
CA HIS A 136 17.54 4.79 -2.99
C HIS A 136 16.42 5.83 -3.08
N LEU A 137 15.82 6.18 -1.95
CA LEU A 137 14.83 7.25 -1.91
C LEU A 137 15.49 8.60 -2.24
N PRO A 138 14.75 9.52 -2.89
CA PRO A 138 15.27 10.83 -3.25
C PRO A 138 15.44 11.78 -2.04
N TYR A 139 15.04 11.33 -0.83
CA TYR A 139 15.15 12.06 0.42
C TYR A 139 15.20 11.09 1.61
N GLU A 140 15.71 11.56 2.76
CA GLU A 140 15.71 10.80 4.01
C GLU A 140 14.32 10.79 4.66
N VAL A 141 13.92 9.64 5.21
CA VAL A 141 12.63 9.47 5.89
C VAL A 141 12.86 9.17 7.37
N PRO A 142 12.96 10.19 8.23
CA PRO A 142 13.06 9.99 9.67
C PRO A 142 11.73 9.51 10.25
N GLN A 143 11.79 8.87 11.44
CA GLN A 143 10.61 8.31 12.13
C GLN A 143 9.49 9.35 12.32
N GLN A 144 9.85 10.60 12.59
CA GLN A 144 8.89 11.69 12.77
C GLN A 144 8.11 11.99 11.48
N MET A 145 8.77 11.94 10.32
CA MET A 145 8.12 12.19 9.04
C MET A 145 7.17 11.04 8.69
N LEU A 146 7.58 9.81 8.97
CA LEU A 146 6.72 8.63 8.83
C LEU A 146 5.50 8.68 9.76
N TRP A 147 5.69 9.07 11.02
CA TRP A 147 4.61 9.28 11.99
C TRP A 147 3.58 10.32 11.51
N GLN A 148 4.06 11.45 10.98
CA GLN A 148 3.20 12.50 10.45
C GLN A 148 2.42 12.04 9.22
N ALA A 149 3.07 11.34 8.29
CA ALA A 149 2.41 10.84 7.10
C ALA A 149 1.34 9.77 7.40
N ILE A 150 1.61 8.89 8.36
CA ILE A 150 0.59 7.98 8.90
C ILE A 150 -0.58 8.81 9.45
N GLY A 151 -0.30 9.85 10.25
CA GLY A 151 -1.31 10.77 10.77
C GLY A 151 -2.17 11.39 9.68
N THR A 152 -1.57 11.86 8.59
CA THR A 152 -2.30 12.40 7.43
C THR A 152 -3.27 11.38 6.84
N VAL A 153 -2.86 10.12 6.66
CA VAL A 153 -3.75 9.05 6.16
C VAL A 153 -4.88 8.80 7.16
N GLU A 154 -4.56 8.75 8.45
CA GLU A 154 -5.52 8.52 9.54
C GLU A 154 -6.46 9.69 9.80
N GLU A 155 -6.15 10.90 9.36
CA GLU A 155 -7.05 12.07 9.44
C GLU A 155 -8.08 12.08 8.32
N LEU A 156 -7.79 11.44 7.20
CA LEU A 156 -8.67 11.42 6.04
C LEU A 156 -9.98 10.63 6.26
N LYS A 157 -10.16 9.95 7.40
CA LYS A 157 -11.22 8.96 7.75
C LYS A 157 -12.49 9.00 6.92
N SER A 158 -12.84 7.82 6.39
CA SER A 158 -14.08 7.63 5.65
C SER A 158 -15.25 7.72 6.62
N HIS A 159 -16.25 8.53 6.28
CA HIS A 159 -17.59 8.36 6.81
C HIS A 159 -18.13 7.01 6.31
N LYS A 160 -17.86 5.93 7.04
CA LYS A 160 -18.69 4.72 6.95
C LYS A 160 -19.93 4.91 7.81
#